data_AF-A0A022PQX2-F1
#
_entry.id   AF-A0A022PQX2-F1
#
_cell.length_a   1.000
_cell.length_b   1.000
_cell.length_c   1.000
_cell.angle_alpha   90.00
_cell.angle_beta   90.00
_cell.angle_gamma   90.00
#
_symmetry.space_group_name_H-M   'P 1'
#
loop_
_entity.id
_entity.type
_entity.pdbx_description
1 polymer ?
#
loop_
_entity_poly.entity_id
_entity_poly.type
_entity_poly.pdbx_seq_one_letter_code
_entity_poly.pdbx_strand_id
1 'polypeptide(L)'
;MALSEHTIALQADNGLYLSRFSQGKVNYIQAGRYTMGASSRYVVKLFDAYTMALRADNGLYLSRVVRPGGNYIEAAKFSIDVYSTFTVEDVGYNLITLKADNGKYLSRISIKGINYIKPDKIHIDVFCHFKLITLLE
;
A
#
# COMPACT_ATOMS: atom_id res chain seq x y z
N MET A 1 4.43 17.53 21.38
CA MET A 1 4.03 16.14 21.65
C MET A 1 3.74 15.50 20.31
N ALA A 2 4.74 14.87 19.69
CA ALA A 2 4.55 14.25 18.37
C ALA A 2 3.71 12.99 18.59
N LEU A 3 2.48 12.98 18.07
CA LEU A 3 1.71 11.74 17.94
C LEU A 3 2.63 10.76 17.21
N SER A 4 3.01 9.69 17.90
CA SER A 4 3.96 8.68 17.44
C SER A 4 3.61 8.26 16.01
N GLU A 5 4.57 8.36 15.09
CA GLU A 5 4.47 7.73 13.78
C GLU A 5 4.09 6.25 13.99
N HIS A 6 2.90 5.85 13.54
CA HIS A 6 2.43 4.48 13.70
C HIS A 6 3.01 3.64 12.57
N THR A 7 3.78 2.61 12.90
CA THR A 7 4.28 1.65 11.91
C THR A 7 3.24 0.55 11.72
N ILE A 8 2.91 0.26 10.45
CA ILE A 8 2.01 -0.83 10.08
C ILE A 8 2.67 -1.78 9.09
N ALA A 9 2.10 -2.97 8.96
CA ALA A 9 2.25 -3.84 7.81
C ALA A 9 0.87 -4.18 7.24
N LEU A 10 0.84 -4.50 5.95
CA LEU A 10 -0.36 -4.92 5.24
C LEU A 10 -0.10 -6.30 4.62
N GLN A 11 -1.07 -7.20 4.73
CA GLN A 11 -1.01 -8.54 4.14
C GLN A 11 -2.20 -8.73 3.19
N ALA A 12 -1.94 -9.16 1.97
CA ALA A 12 -2.99 -9.42 0.97
C ALA A 12 -3.68 -10.77 1.19
N ASP A 13 -4.73 -11.04 0.42
CA ASP A 13 -5.52 -12.27 0.43
C ASP A 13 -4.69 -13.55 0.22
N ASN A 14 -3.53 -13.44 -0.46
CA ASN A 14 -2.62 -14.57 -0.66
C ASN A 14 -1.70 -14.86 0.55
N GLY A 15 -1.91 -14.20 1.68
CA GLY A 15 -1.09 -14.35 2.88
C GLY A 15 0.30 -13.70 2.78
N LEU A 16 0.60 -12.98 1.69
CA LEU A 16 1.88 -12.31 1.51
C LEU A 16 1.82 -10.84 1.91
N TYR A 17 2.88 -10.35 2.53
CA TYR A 17 3.03 -8.96 2.93
C TYR A 17 3.25 -8.07 1.73
N LEU A 18 2.52 -6.94 1.69
CA LEU A 18 2.75 -5.83 0.79
C LEU A 18 4.13 -5.26 1.11
N SER A 19 5.08 -5.52 0.23
CA SER A 19 6.47 -5.14 0.43
C SER A 19 6.99 -4.35 -0.75
N ARG A 20 7.92 -3.43 -0.49
CA ARG A 20 8.67 -2.74 -1.52
C ARG A 20 9.67 -3.70 -2.18
N PHE A 21 9.66 -3.70 -3.52
CA PHE A 21 10.63 -4.38 -4.37
C PHE A 21 11.27 -3.37 -5.33
N SER A 22 12.59 -3.26 -5.27
CA SER A 22 13.35 -2.42 -6.21
C SER A 22 13.60 -3.19 -7.51
N GLN A 23 13.25 -2.58 -8.63
CA GLN A 23 13.54 -3.04 -9.99
C GLN A 23 14.16 -1.87 -10.75
N GLY A 24 15.50 -1.78 -10.67
CA GLY A 24 16.22 -0.60 -11.15
C GLY A 24 15.78 0.66 -10.39
N LYS A 25 15.30 1.66 -11.13
CA LYS A 25 14.83 2.94 -10.55
C LYS A 25 13.39 2.89 -10.03
N VAL A 26 12.69 1.77 -10.19
CA VAL A 26 11.29 1.62 -9.80
C VAL A 26 11.19 0.86 -8.49
N ASN A 27 10.34 1.32 -7.57
CA ASN A 27 10.14 0.69 -6.27
C ASN A 27 8.68 0.22 -6.13
N TYR A 28 8.33 -0.86 -6.82
CA TYR A 28 6.97 -1.41 -6.80
C TYR A 28 6.58 -1.91 -5.41
N ILE A 29 5.30 -1.80 -5.09
CA ILE A 29 4.70 -2.51 -3.96
C ILE A 29 4.07 -3.80 -4.47
N GLN A 30 4.44 -4.91 -3.84
CA GLN A 30 4.02 -6.26 -4.24
C GLN A 30 3.65 -7.09 -3.01
N ALA A 31 2.62 -7.91 -3.11
CA ALA A 31 2.32 -8.95 -2.12
C ALA A 31 3.22 -10.17 -2.38
N GLY A 32 4.48 -10.08 -1.95
CA GLY A 32 5.55 -10.99 -2.40
C GLY A 32 6.39 -11.64 -1.30
N ARG A 33 6.17 -11.31 -0.03
CA ARG A 33 6.97 -11.86 1.09
C ARG A 33 6.10 -12.61 2.09
N TYR A 34 6.54 -13.81 2.49
CA TYR A 34 5.89 -14.58 3.55
C TYR A 34 6.20 -14.04 4.95
N THR A 35 7.35 -13.40 5.11
CA THR A 35 7.80 -12.82 6.38
C THR A 35 7.79 -11.31 6.31
N MET A 36 7.43 -10.68 7.43
CA MET A 36 7.47 -9.23 7.58
C MET A 36 8.92 -8.78 7.80
N GLY A 37 9.46 -8.02 6.85
CA GLY A 37 10.79 -7.38 6.96
C GLY A 37 10.68 -5.85 6.89
N ALA A 38 11.81 -5.15 6.90
CA ALA A 38 11.84 -3.69 6.82
C ALA A 38 11.04 -3.16 5.61
N SER A 39 11.19 -3.79 4.44
CA SER A 39 10.46 -3.37 3.23
C SER A 39 8.97 -3.67 3.23
N SER A 40 8.45 -4.36 4.24
CA SER A 40 7.03 -4.63 4.46
C SER A 40 6.39 -3.67 5.47
N ARG A 41 7.19 -2.80 6.11
CA ARG A 41 6.75 -1.86 7.13
C ARG A 41 6.56 -0.48 6.52
N TYR A 42 5.48 0.17 6.92
CA TYR A 42 5.15 1.52 6.50
C TYR A 42 4.88 2.39 7.71
N VAL A 43 5.53 3.54 7.74
CA VAL A 43 5.15 4.61 8.66
C VAL A 43 3.91 5.30 8.12
N VAL A 44 2.86 5.34 8.94
CA VAL A 44 1.58 5.96 8.59
C VAL A 44 1.60 7.43 8.98
N LYS A 45 1.23 8.29 8.04
CA LYS A 45 0.77 9.65 8.33
C LYS A 45 -0.73 9.70 8.10
N LEU A 46 -1.49 9.88 9.18
CA LEU A 46 -2.93 10.11 9.12
C LEU A 46 -3.21 11.59 8.87
N PHE A 47 -4.18 11.87 8.01
CA PHE A 47 -4.73 13.21 7.80
C PHE A 47 -6.05 13.38 8.55
N ASP A 48 -6.82 12.29 8.63
CA ASP A 48 -8.04 12.14 9.38
C ASP A 48 -8.28 10.64 9.65
N ALA A 49 -9.47 10.27 10.11
CA ALA A 49 -9.82 8.88 10.42
C ALA A 49 -9.86 7.94 9.19
N TYR A 50 -10.00 8.48 7.98
CA TYR A 50 -10.26 7.74 6.75
C TYR A 50 -9.23 8.03 5.65
N THR A 51 -8.21 8.84 5.92
CA THR A 51 -7.25 9.28 4.91
C THR A 51 -5.83 9.17 5.44
N MET A 52 -4.97 8.48 4.68
CA MET A 52 -3.58 8.24 5.08
C MET A 52 -2.58 8.36 3.93
N ALA A 53 -1.32 8.57 4.29
CA ALA A 53 -0.16 8.30 3.45
C ALA A 53 0.76 7.27 4.13
N LEU A 54 1.47 6.50 3.31
CA LEU A 54 2.34 5.40 3.76
C LEU A 54 3.78 5.69 3.32
N ARG A 55 4.70 5.85 4.26
CA ARG A 55 6.14 6.02 3.99
C ARG A 55 6.84 4.67 4.11
N ALA A 56 7.49 4.22 3.04
CA ALA A 56 8.25 2.97 3.00
C ALA A 56 9.64 3.12 3.66
N ASP A 57 10.34 2.00 3.81
CA ASP A 57 11.68 1.89 4.39
C ASP A 57 12.77 2.68 3.62
N ASN A 58 12.55 3.00 2.35
CA ASN A 58 13.44 3.86 1.57
C ASN A 58 13.17 5.36 1.75
N GLY A 59 12.32 5.75 2.71
CA GLY A 59 11.97 7.14 3.00
C GLY A 59 10.98 7.77 2.00
N LEU A 60 10.57 7.05 0.96
CA LEU A 60 9.61 7.53 -0.03
C LEU A 60 8.18 7.14 0.37
N TYR A 61 7.25 8.03 0.07
CA TYR A 61 5.81 7.77 0.16
C TYR A 61 5.35 6.90 -1.00
N LEU A 62 4.44 5.98 -0.67
CA LEU A 62 3.68 5.24 -1.66
C LEU A 62 2.86 6.23 -2.50
N SER A 63 2.83 6.00 -3.81
CA SER A 63 2.14 6.84 -4.76
C SER A 63 1.55 5.98 -5.87
N ARG A 64 0.38 6.38 -6.38
CA ARG A 64 -0.05 5.93 -7.70
C ARG A 64 0.88 6.49 -8.76
N VAL A 65 1.39 5.62 -9.63
CA VAL A 65 2.26 5.98 -10.75
C VAL A 65 1.75 5.32 -12.03
N VAL A 66 1.69 6.09 -13.12
CA VAL A 66 1.33 5.58 -14.44
C VAL A 66 2.56 4.96 -15.09
N ARG A 67 2.45 3.72 -15.55
CA ARG A 67 3.49 2.97 -16.27
C ARG A 67 2.89 2.27 -17.49
N PRO A 68 3.72 1.73 -18.40
CA PRO A 68 3.24 0.73 -19.35
C PRO A 68 2.50 -0.41 -18.63
N GLY A 69 1.32 -0.77 -19.11
CA GLY A 69 0.45 -1.75 -18.42
C GLY A 69 -0.39 -1.17 -17.27
N GLY A 70 -0.52 0.16 -17.18
CA GLY A 70 -1.50 0.84 -16.34
C GLY A 70 -0.93 1.47 -15.07
N ASN A 71 -1.79 1.71 -14.09
CA ASN A 71 -1.41 2.29 -12.81
C ASN A 71 -0.77 1.25 -11.88
N TYR A 72 0.21 1.66 -11.09
CA TYR A 72 0.86 0.86 -10.05
C TYR A 72 0.96 1.68 -8.77
N ILE A 73 1.10 0.99 -7.64
CA ILE A 73 1.55 1.61 -6.39
C ILE A 73 3.06 1.41 -6.25
N GLU A 74 3.77 2.51 -6.08
CA GLU A 74 5.23 2.55 -5.95
C GLU A 74 5.64 3.44 -4.77
N ALA A 75 6.73 3.12 -4.08
CA ALA A 75 7.39 4.06 -3.19
C ALA A 75 8.20 5.06 -4.04
N ALA A 76 7.62 6.22 -4.36
CA ALA A 76 8.09 7.07 -5.46
C ALA A 76 8.24 8.56 -5.12
N LYS A 77 7.66 9.04 -4.02
CA LYS A 77 7.55 10.48 -3.73
C LYS A 77 8.25 10.86 -2.43
N PHE A 78 9.05 11.93 -2.43
CA PHE A 78 9.66 12.47 -1.20
C PHE A 78 8.66 13.28 -0.36
N SER A 79 7.67 13.89 -1.01
CA SER A 79 6.62 14.69 -0.39
C SER A 79 5.26 14.10 -0.72
N ILE A 80 4.31 14.23 0.19
CA ILE A 80 2.95 13.73 -0.03
C ILE A 80 2.22 14.68 -0.98
N ASP A 81 1.62 14.12 -2.02
CA ASP A 81 0.68 14.78 -2.93
C ASP A 81 -0.62 13.97 -3.02
N VAL A 82 -1.52 14.39 -3.92
CA VAL A 82 -2.80 13.71 -4.13
C VAL A 82 -2.63 12.23 -4.53
N TYR A 83 -1.58 11.88 -5.26
CA TYR A 83 -1.32 10.50 -5.72
C TYR A 83 -0.75 9.61 -4.61
N SER A 84 -0.21 10.23 -3.56
CA SER A 84 0.32 9.56 -2.36
C SER A 84 -0.68 9.45 -1.21
N THR A 85 -1.91 9.89 -1.43
CA THR A 85 -2.97 9.89 -0.43
C THR A 85 -3.99 8.81 -0.76
N PHE A 86 -4.35 8.00 0.24
CA PHE A 86 -5.29 6.90 0.10
C PHE A 86 -6.45 7.07 1.08
N THR A 87 -7.68 6.89 0.58
CA THR A 87 -8.86 6.72 1.44
C THR A 87 -8.90 5.29 1.95
N VAL A 88 -9.25 5.14 3.21
CA VAL A 88 -9.27 3.89 3.97
C VAL A 88 -10.72 3.56 4.28
N GLU A 89 -11.12 2.33 3.95
CA GLU A 89 -12.44 1.83 4.31
C GLU A 89 -12.25 0.54 5.12
N ASP A 90 -12.87 0.48 6.31
CA ASP A 90 -12.93 -0.72 7.13
C ASP A 90 -13.92 -1.71 6.50
N VAL A 91 -13.45 -2.92 6.21
CA VAL A 91 -14.26 -4.00 5.63
C VAL A 91 -14.45 -5.15 6.61
N GLY A 92 -14.18 -4.92 7.90
CA GLY A 92 -14.38 -5.84 9.02
C GLY A 92 -13.22 -6.81 9.24
N TYR A 93 -13.21 -7.49 10.40
CA TYR A 93 -12.24 -8.54 10.73
C TYR A 93 -10.75 -8.13 10.59
N ASN A 94 -10.42 -6.88 10.96
CA ASN A 94 -9.08 -6.29 10.79
C ASN A 94 -8.60 -6.23 9.34
N LEU A 95 -9.54 -6.24 8.38
CA LEU A 95 -9.28 -6.00 6.98
C LEU A 95 -9.67 -4.57 6.65
N ILE A 96 -8.83 -3.92 5.87
CA ILE A 96 -9.11 -2.63 5.26
C ILE A 96 -9.05 -2.77 3.75
N THR A 97 -9.67 -1.82 3.05
CA THR A 97 -9.31 -1.51 1.68
C THR A 97 -8.76 -0.10 1.57
N LEU A 98 -8.00 0.14 0.51
CA LEU A 98 -7.40 1.44 0.22
C LEU A 98 -7.88 1.87 -1.16
N LYS A 99 -8.29 3.14 -1.29
CA LYS A 99 -8.74 3.74 -2.54
C LYS A 99 -7.79 4.88 -2.91
N ALA A 100 -7.31 4.85 -4.15
CA ALA A 100 -6.44 5.90 -4.67
C ALA A 100 -7.25 7.09 -5.19
N ASP A 101 -6.55 8.19 -5.47
CA ASP A 101 -7.13 9.44 -5.99
C ASP A 101 -7.94 9.31 -7.28
N ASN A 102 -7.65 8.28 -8.09
CA ASN A 102 -8.40 7.99 -9.31
C ASN A 102 -9.75 7.27 -9.06
N GLY A 103 -10.18 7.17 -7.80
CA GLY A 103 -11.43 6.54 -7.41
C GLY A 103 -11.41 5.01 -7.47
N LYS A 104 -10.25 4.38 -7.69
CA LYS A 104 -10.12 2.92 -7.75
C LYS A 104 -9.49 2.36 -6.49
N TYR A 105 -9.98 1.19 -6.06
CA TYR A 105 -9.44 0.40 -4.97
C TYR A 105 -8.13 -0.27 -5.38
N LEU A 106 -7.17 -0.23 -4.46
CA LEU A 106 -5.93 -0.97 -4.52
C LEU A 106 -6.27 -2.46 -4.45
N SER A 107 -5.71 -3.22 -5.39
CA SER A 107 -5.96 -4.65 -5.52
C SER A 107 -4.66 -5.38 -5.82
N ARG A 108 -4.54 -6.60 -5.30
CA ARG A 108 -3.48 -7.53 -5.69
C ARG A 108 -3.74 -8.07 -7.09
N ILE A 109 -2.86 -7.75 -8.04
CA ILE A 109 -2.94 -8.19 -9.43
C ILE A 109 -1.70 -9.01 -9.78
N SER A 110 -1.91 -10.27 -10.17
CA SER A 110 -0.85 -11.18 -10.60
C SER A 110 -0.54 -10.99 -12.09
N ILE A 111 0.68 -10.56 -12.42
CA ILE A 111 1.15 -10.39 -13.81
C ILE A 111 2.47 -11.15 -13.95
N LYS A 112 2.48 -12.20 -14.80
CA LYS A 112 3.66 -13.03 -15.05
C LYS A 112 4.33 -13.55 -13.76
N GLY A 113 3.53 -13.98 -12.79
CA GLY A 113 4.01 -14.50 -11.49
C GLY A 113 4.35 -13.43 -10.45
N ILE A 114 4.27 -12.14 -10.79
CA ILE A 114 4.50 -11.04 -9.83
C ILE A 114 3.15 -10.51 -9.33
N ASN A 115 2.98 -10.46 -8.01
CA ASN A 115 1.76 -9.99 -7.34
C ASN A 115 1.85 -8.49 -7.04
N TYR A 116 1.60 -7.64 -8.03
CA TYR A 116 1.62 -6.18 -7.86
C TYR A 116 0.43 -5.69 -7.04
N ILE A 117 0.60 -4.53 -6.39
CA ILE A 117 -0.52 -3.74 -5.88
C ILE A 117 -0.82 -2.62 -6.87
N LYS A 118 -2.05 -2.59 -7.40
CA LYS A 118 -2.49 -1.64 -8.43
C LYS A 118 -3.86 -1.05 -8.06
N PRO A 119 -4.10 0.26 -8.29
CA PRO A 119 -5.42 0.84 -8.13
C PRO A 119 -6.25 0.59 -9.40
N ASP A 120 -6.86 -0.59 -9.50
CA ASP A 120 -7.50 -1.07 -10.73
C ASP A 120 -9.01 -1.32 -10.61
N LYS A 121 -9.50 -1.54 -9.39
CA LYS A 121 -10.86 -2.02 -9.13
C LYS A 121 -11.82 -0.88 -8.81
N ILE A 122 -12.98 -0.85 -9.46
CA ILE A 122 -14.05 0.12 -9.15
C ILE A 122 -14.93 -0.38 -7.98
N HIS A 123 -15.09 -1.71 -7.89
CA HIS A 123 -15.81 -2.37 -6.79
C HIS A 123 -14.84 -3.22 -5.98
N ILE A 124 -15.03 -3.24 -4.67
CA ILE A 124 -14.25 -4.04 -3.73
C ILE A 124 -14.51 -5.52 -4.02
N ASP A 125 -13.43 -6.30 -4.05
CA ASP A 125 -13.47 -7.76 -4.00
C ASP A 125 -12.37 -8.27 -3.06
N VAL A 126 -12.25 -9.59 -2.93
CA VAL A 126 -11.29 -10.22 -2.00
C VAL A 126 -9.84 -9.78 -2.24
N PHE A 127 -9.46 -9.44 -3.47
CA PHE A 127 -8.10 -8.99 -3.80
C PHE A 127 -7.84 -7.55 -3.36
N CYS A 128 -8.87 -6.81 -2.99
CA CYS A 128 -8.80 -5.45 -2.44
C CYS A 128 -8.69 -5.43 -0.92
N HIS A 129 -8.81 -6.58 -0.26
CA HIS A 129 -8.74 -6.70 1.19
C HIS A 129 -7.30 -6.87 1.65
N PHE A 130 -6.89 -6.00 2.57
CA PHE A 130 -5.58 -6.06 3.21
C PHE A 130 -5.76 -6.18 4.71
N LYS A 131 -5.20 -7.24 5.29
CA LYS A 131 -5.11 -7.36 6.74
C LYS A 131 -4.19 -6.28 7.27
N LEU A 132 -4.72 -5.45 8.17
CA LEU A 132 -3.98 -4.42 8.86
C LEU A 132 -3.29 -5.00 10.09
N ILE A 133 -1.98 -4.79 10.19
CA ILE A 133 -1.17 -5.23 11.32
C ILE A 133 -0.46 -4.01 11.89
N THR A 134 -0.88 -3.56 13.06
CA THR A 134 -0.22 -2.48 13.79
C THR A 134 0.99 -3.03 14.53
N LEU A 135 2.14 -2.36 14.38
CA LEU A 135 3.37 -2.74 15.07
C LEU A 135 3.55 -1.85 16.29
N LEU A 136 3.77 -2.49 17.44
CA LEU A 136 4.22 -1.82 18.65
C LEU A 136 5.74 -1.81 18.61
N GLU A 137 6.34 -0.64 18.43
CA GLU A 137 7.78 -0.41 18.44
C GLU A 137 8.19 0.39 19.69
#